data_AF-A0A7S2MWN6-F1
#
_entry.id   AF-A0A7S2MWN6-F1
#
_cell.length_a   1.000
_cell.length_b   1.000
_cell.length_c   1.000
_cell.angle_alpha   90.00
_cell.angle_beta   90.00
_cell.angle_gamma   90.00
#
_symmetry.space_group_name_H-M   'P 1'
#
loop_
_entity.id
_entity.type
_entity.pdbx_description
1 polymer ?
#
loop_
_entity_poly.entity_id
_entity_poly.type
_entity_poly.pdbx_seq_one_letter_code
_entity_poly.pdbx_strand_id
1 'polypeptide(L)'
;GIHKPFPVWGIFFSLGPALGLAVLGYLDQNLTSILINRKAHGLQKPPGYHLDMFVCGVFIYPICSFLGLPFTHAATVRSMTHLASLTTREAVPLEGGGTASKVTKVIESRTTGLF
;
A
#
# COMPACT_ATOMS: atom_id res chain seq x y z
N GLY A 1 -32.33 -0.23 28.75
CA GLY A 1 -31.51 -1.44 28.83
C GLY A 1 -31.30 -1.98 27.44
N ILE A 2 -30.04 -2.21 27.07
CA ILE A 2 -29.55 -2.63 25.74
C ILE A 2 -30.02 -4.06 25.45
N HIS A 3 -31.25 -4.22 24.94
CA HIS A 3 -31.80 -5.53 24.58
C HIS A 3 -32.78 -5.44 23.41
N LYS A 4 -32.45 -4.60 22.40
CA LYS A 4 -33.10 -4.71 21.09
C LYS A 4 -32.23 -5.62 20.21
N PRO A 5 -32.79 -6.71 19.64
CA PRO A 5 -32.04 -7.55 18.71
C PRO A 5 -31.52 -6.68 17.57
N PHE A 6 -30.29 -6.95 17.12
CA PHE A 6 -29.67 -6.20 16.02
C PHE A 6 -30.61 -6.28 14.80
N PRO A 7 -31.06 -5.14 14.25
CA PRO A 7 -32.00 -5.16 13.14
C PRO A 7 -31.32 -5.81 11.93
N VAL A 8 -31.92 -6.88 11.40
CA VAL A 8 -31.41 -7.61 10.22
C VAL A 8 -31.26 -6.66 9.02
N TRP A 9 -32.07 -5.60 8.95
CA TRP A 9 -31.96 -4.54 7.95
C TRP A 9 -30.63 -3.75 8.02
N GLY A 10 -30.05 -3.61 9.21
CA GLY A 10 -28.75 -2.96 9.40
C GLY A 10 -27.59 -3.74 8.77
N ILE A 11 -27.72 -5.07 8.64
CA ILE A 11 -26.74 -5.93 7.96
C ILE A 11 -26.77 -5.67 6.44
N PHE A 12 -27.94 -5.39 5.86
CA PHE A 12 -28.02 -5.01 4.45
C PHE A 12 -27.49 -3.60 4.21
N PHE A 13 -27.69 -2.69 5.16
CA PHE A 13 -27.16 -1.32 5.06
C PHE A 13 -25.63 -1.27 5.17
N SER A 14 -25.00 -2.19 5.92
CA SER A 14 -23.54 -2.25 6.03
C SER A 14 -22.82 -2.73 4.76
N LEU A 15 -23.56 -3.30 3.80
CA LEU A 15 -23.00 -3.70 2.50
C LEU A 15 -22.54 -2.48 1.68
N GLY A 16 -23.25 -1.36 1.75
CA GLY A 16 -22.89 -0.11 1.08
C GLY A 16 -21.49 0.41 1.48
N PRO A 17 -21.23 0.70 2.77
CA PRO A 17 -19.91 1.12 3.21
C PRO A 17 -18.85 0.03 3.04
N ALA A 18 -19.19 -1.26 3.15
CA ALA A 18 -18.25 -2.35 2.90
C ALA A 18 -17.75 -2.38 1.45
N LEU A 19 -18.65 -2.19 0.47
CA LEU A 19 -18.28 -2.08 -0.94
C LEU A 19 -17.42 -0.82 -1.19
N GLY A 20 -17.79 0.31 -0.57
CA GLY A 20 -17.00 1.54 -0.66
C GLY A 20 -15.57 1.35 -0.15
N LEU A 21 -15.38 0.70 1.01
CA LEU A 21 -14.08 0.38 1.57
C LEU A 21 -13.29 -0.60 0.70
N ALA A 22 -13.94 -1.61 0.13
CA ALA A 22 -13.29 -2.56 -0.78
C ALA A 22 -12.77 -1.86 -2.06
N VAL A 23 -13.56 -0.96 -2.64
CA VAL A 23 -13.14 -0.17 -3.80
C VAL A 23 -12.02 0.80 -3.45
N LEU A 24 -12.09 1.43 -2.28
CA LEU A 24 -11.04 2.35 -1.82
C LEU A 24 -9.71 1.61 -1.61
N GLY A 25 -9.73 0.41 -1.01
CA GLY A 25 -8.55 -0.45 -0.88
C GLY A 25 -7.95 -0.85 -2.23
N TYR A 26 -8.81 -1.26 -3.18
CA TYR A 26 -8.39 -1.58 -4.55
C TYR A 26 -7.70 -0.38 -5.23
N LEU A 27 -8.27 0.83 -5.12
CA LEU A 27 -7.71 2.03 -5.71
C LEU A 27 -6.38 2.44 -5.05
N ASP A 28 -6.29 2.36 -3.73
CA ASP A 28 -5.06 2.68 -2.98
C ASP A 28 -3.91 1.75 -3.33
N GLN A 29 -4.18 0.45 -3.46
CA GLN A 29 -3.16 -0.52 -3.82
C GLN A 29 -2.72 -0.38 -5.28
N ASN A 30 -3.66 -0.08 -6.20
CA ASN A 30 -3.32 0.23 -7.59
C ASN A 30 -2.46 1.50 -7.70
N LEU A 31 -2.86 2.59 -7.06
CA LEU A 31 -2.13 3.85 -7.07
C LEU A 31 -0.72 3.67 -6.48
N THR A 32 -0.63 3.00 -5.34
CA THR A 32 0.65 2.71 -4.68
C THR A 32 1.56 1.89 -5.61
N SER A 33 1.03 0.83 -6.24
CA SER A 33 1.82 0.00 -7.15
C SER A 33 2.33 0.75 -8.37
N ILE A 34 1.52 1.61 -8.99
CA ILE A 34 1.92 2.43 -10.14
C ILE A 34 3.02 3.41 -9.74
N LEU A 35 2.87 4.00 -8.56
CA LEU A 35 3.79 5.02 -8.07
C LEU A 35 5.15 4.40 -7.70
N ILE A 36 5.15 3.22 -7.08
CA ILE A 36 6.36 2.46 -6.77
C ILE A 36 7.01 1.94 -8.05
N ASN A 37 6.22 1.39 -8.97
CA ASN A 37 6.69 0.78 -10.22
C ASN A 37 7.01 1.80 -11.32
N ARG A 38 7.27 3.07 -10.98
CA ARG A 38 7.73 4.05 -11.98
C ARG A 38 9.06 3.58 -12.55
N LYS A 39 9.14 3.56 -13.89
CA LYS A 39 10.34 3.17 -14.68
C LYS A 39 11.63 3.89 -14.27
N ALA A 40 11.51 5.05 -13.60
CA ALA A 40 12.61 5.81 -13.02
C ALA A 40 13.34 5.08 -11.85
N HIS A 41 12.71 4.10 -11.21
CA HIS A 41 13.28 3.38 -10.06
C HIS A 41 13.92 2.02 -10.41
N GLY A 42 13.75 1.51 -11.64
CA GLY A 42 14.46 0.33 -12.13
C GLY A 42 14.27 -0.96 -11.31
N LEU A 43 13.07 -1.17 -10.75
CA LEU A 43 12.73 -2.36 -9.96
C LEU A 43 12.83 -3.63 -10.80
N GLN A 44 13.43 -4.70 -10.25
CA GLN A 44 13.71 -5.94 -10.97
C GLN A 44 12.68 -7.04 -10.71
N LYS A 45 11.90 -6.94 -9.61
CA LYS A 45 10.89 -7.94 -9.28
C LYS A 45 9.52 -7.64 -9.92
N PRO A 46 8.79 -8.67 -10.37
CA PRO A 46 7.46 -8.51 -10.92
C PRO A 46 6.46 -8.02 -9.83
N PRO A 47 5.47 -7.19 -10.21
CA PRO A 47 4.49 -6.67 -9.26
C PRO A 47 3.55 -7.78 -8.74
N GLY A 48 3.48 -7.94 -7.42
CA GLY A 48 2.65 -8.94 -6.74
C GLY A 48 1.22 -8.48 -6.43
N TYR A 49 0.55 -7.78 -7.36
CA TYR A 49 -0.71 -7.09 -7.13
C TYR A 49 -1.86 -8.01 -6.66
N HIS A 50 -2.03 -9.15 -7.33
CA HIS A 50 -3.11 -10.09 -7.01
C HIS A 50 -2.93 -10.74 -5.64
N LEU A 51 -1.68 -11.00 -5.24
CA LEU A 51 -1.37 -11.61 -3.96
C LEU A 51 -1.59 -10.62 -2.81
N ASP A 52 -1.31 -9.34 -3.03
CA ASP A 52 -1.61 -8.26 -2.08
C ASP A 52 -3.13 -8.07 -1.87
N MET A 53 -3.92 -8.10 -2.95
CA MET A 53 -5.40 -8.07 -2.85
C MET A 53 -5.92 -9.24 -2.03
N PHE A 54 -5.42 -10.44 -2.31
CA PHE A 54 -5.89 -11.66 -1.67
C PHE A 54 -5.57 -11.65 -0.18
N VAL A 55 -4.36 -11.25 0.20
CA VAL A 55 -3.94 -11.21 1.61
C VAL A 55 -4.72 -10.15 2.39
N CYS A 56 -4.87 -8.94 1.85
CA CYS A 56 -5.64 -7.87 2.49
C CYS A 56 -7.13 -8.23 2.62
N GLY A 57 -7.71 -8.76 1.54
CA GLY A 57 -9.11 -9.16 1.44
C GLY A 57 -9.50 -10.32 2.36
N VAL A 58 -8.70 -11.39 2.35
CA VAL A 58 -9.06 -12.67 2.99
C VAL A 58 -8.56 -12.78 4.43
N PHE A 59 -7.46 -12.10 4.77
CA PHE A 59 -6.88 -12.20 6.11
C PHE A 59 -7.03 -10.90 6.89
N ILE A 60 -6.57 -9.76 6.36
CA ILE A 60 -6.44 -8.53 7.15
C ILE A 60 -7.80 -7.90 7.48
N TYR A 61 -8.70 -7.76 6.50
CA TYR A 61 -10.02 -7.19 6.72
C TYR A 61 -10.94 -8.01 7.63
N PRO A 62 -11.08 -9.35 7.49
CA PRO A 62 -11.90 -10.12 8.42
C PRO A 62 -11.29 -10.15 9.82
N ILE A 63 -9.97 -10.26 9.96
CA ILE A 63 -9.31 -10.21 11.28
C ILE A 63 -9.56 -8.86 11.97
N CYS A 64 -9.42 -7.73 11.26
CA CYS A 64 -9.76 -6.41 11.80
C CYS A 64 -11.25 -6.29 12.15
N SER A 65 -12.13 -6.86 11.33
CA SER A 65 -13.58 -6.85 11.57
C SER A 65 -13.97 -7.67 12.80
N PHE A 66 -13.30 -8.80 13.07
CA PHE A 66 -13.53 -9.60 14.28
C PHE A 66 -12.96 -8.95 15.54
N LEU A 67 -11.82 -8.27 15.42
CA LEU A 67 -11.13 -7.61 16.54
C LEU A 67 -11.62 -6.16 16.80
N GLY A 68 -12.45 -5.59 15.91
CA GLY A 68 -12.91 -4.20 15.99
C GLY A 68 -11.79 -3.16 15.80
N LEU A 69 -10.68 -3.58 15.17
CA LEU A 69 -9.50 -2.73 14.95
C LEU A 69 -9.72 -1.80 13.74
N PRO A 70 -9.11 -0.61 13.72
CA PRO A 70 -9.22 0.31 12.60
C PRO A 70 -8.69 -0.33 11.32
N PHE A 71 -9.43 -0.17 10.22
CA PHE A 71 -9.06 -0.70 8.92
C PHE A 71 -7.71 -0.13 8.46
N THR A 72 -6.72 -1.01 8.29
CA THR A 72 -5.43 -0.64 7.73
C THR A 72 -5.56 -0.37 6.23
N HIS A 73 -5.09 0.80 5.79
CA HIS A 73 -5.06 1.19 4.38
C HIS A 73 -3.61 1.35 3.90
N ALA A 74 -3.38 1.23 2.58
CA ALA A 74 -2.04 1.33 2.02
C ALA A 74 -1.48 2.76 2.19
N ALA A 75 -0.32 2.89 2.82
CA ALA A 75 0.27 4.18 3.16
C ALA A 75 1.24 4.66 2.05
N THR A 76 0.71 5.24 0.97
CA THR A 76 1.47 5.65 -0.22
C THR A 76 2.68 6.54 0.10
N VAL A 77 2.52 7.55 0.97
CA VAL A 77 3.62 8.47 1.34
C VAL A 77 4.71 7.74 2.12
N ARG A 78 4.34 6.85 3.04
CA ARG A 78 5.29 6.03 3.79
C ARG A 78 6.05 5.09 2.86
N SER A 79 5.36 4.48 1.88
CA SER A 79 6.00 3.64 0.89
C SER A 79 6.98 4.43 0.02
N MET A 80 6.64 5.67 -0.35
CA MET A 80 7.57 6.55 -1.08
C MET A 80 8.82 6.90 -0.28
N THR A 81 8.65 7.31 0.98
CA THR A 81 9.80 7.69 1.82
C THR A 81 10.68 6.49 2.14
N HIS A 82 10.08 5.33 2.36
CA HIS A 82 10.79 4.07 2.54
C HIS A 82 11.53 3.63 1.27
N LEU A 83 10.94 3.81 0.08
CA LEU A 83 11.65 3.55 -1.17
C LEU A 83 12.78 4.56 -1.39
N ALA A 84 12.57 5.82 -1.04
CA ALA A 84 13.59 6.85 -1.15
C ALA A 84 14.80 6.56 -0.25
N SER A 85 14.61 5.98 0.94
CA SER A 85 15.71 5.56 1.82
C SER A 85 16.45 4.32 1.33
N LEU A 86 15.76 3.42 0.60
CA LEU A 86 16.36 2.22 -0.03
C LEU A 86 16.96 2.49 -1.42
N THR A 87 16.79 3.69 -1.95
CA THR A 87 17.31 4.10 -3.26
C THR A 87 18.69 4.72 -3.09
N THR A 88 19.73 4.05 -3.57
CA THR A 88 21.06 4.65 -3.68
C THR A 88 21.08 5.56 -4.91
N ARG A 89 21.13 6.87 -4.67
CA ARG A 89 21.28 7.89 -5.71
C ARG A 89 22.76 8.25 -5.84
N GLU A 90 23.33 8.12 -7.02
CA GLU A 90 24.68 8.62 -7.29
C GLU A 90 24.58 10.03 -7.88
N ALA A 91 25.35 10.97 -7.32
CA ALA A 91 25.49 12.30 -7.88
C ALA A 91 26.43 12.22 -9.07
N VAL A 92 25.90 12.31 -10.28
CA VAL A 92 26.70 12.40 -11.50
C VAL A 92 26.98 13.90 -11.73
N PRO A 93 28.26 14.33 -11.77
CA PRO A 93 28.58 15.69 -12.14
C PRO A 93 28.23 15.92 -13.61
N LEU A 94 27.39 16.91 -13.92
CA LEU A 94 27.21 17.39 -15.30
C LEU A 94 28.37 18.30 -15.68
N GLU A 95 28.82 18.22 -16.94
CA GLU A 95 29.86 19.06 -17.58
C GLU A 95 29.45 20.54 -17.76
N GLY A 96 28.62 21.08 -16.85
CA GLY A 96 28.11 22.46 -16.89
C GLY A 96 27.84 23.07 -15.51
N GLY A 97 28.39 22.53 -14.43
CA GLY A 97 28.31 23.13 -13.09
C GLY A 97 27.08 22.76 -12.25
N GLY A 98 26.47 21.61 -12.50
CA GLY A 98 25.35 21.08 -11.68
C GLY A 98 25.51 19.59 -11.36
N THR A 99 24.98 19.14 -10.22
CA THR A 99 24.95 17.72 -9.83
C THR A 99 23.58 17.13 -10.16
N ALA A 100 23.51 16.20 -11.13
CA ALA A 100 22.28 15.44 -11.37
C ALA A 100 22.36 14.12 -10.61
N SER A 101 21.41 13.90 -9.71
CA SER A 101 21.33 12.68 -8.92
C SER A 101 20.66 11.58 -9.77
N LYS A 102 21.44 10.66 -10.34
CA LYS A 102 20.95 9.51 -11.11
C LYS A 102 20.72 8.35 -10.16
N VAL A 103 19.54 7.74 -10.23
CA VAL A 103 19.20 6.56 -9.42
C VAL A 103 19.96 5.35 -9.98
N THR A 104 20.94 4.83 -9.24
CA THR A 104 21.81 3.75 -9.71
C THR A 104 21.32 2.37 -9.28
N LYS A 105 20.76 2.22 -8.06
CA LYS A 105 20.28 0.92 -7.55
C LYS A 105 19.26 1.08 -6.41
N VAL A 106 18.22 0.24 -6.42
CA VAL A 106 17.27 0.09 -5.29
C VAL A 106 17.52 -1.28 -4.64
N ILE A 107 17.74 -1.32 -3.33
CA ILE A 107 17.89 -2.58 -2.59
C ILE A 107 16.49 -3.06 -2.16
N GLU A 108 16.00 -4.14 -2.78
CA GLU A 108 14.69 -4.71 -2.48
C GLU A 108 14.76 -5.73 -1.33
N SER A 109 14.65 -5.25 -0.09
CA SER A 109 14.65 -6.07 1.13
C SER A 109 13.23 -6.45 1.59
N ARG A 110 13.06 -7.68 2.11
CA ARG A 110 11.78 -8.18 2.66
C ARG A 110 11.60 -7.92 4.16
N THR A 111 12.68 -7.60 4.87
CA THR A 111 12.72 -7.51 6.34
C THR A 111 12.50 -6.10 6.86
N THR A 112 12.83 -5.06 6.09
CA THR A 112 12.69 -3.66 6.51
C THR A 112 11.24 -3.19 6.68
N GLY A 113 10.26 -3.94 6.15
CA GLY A 113 8.83 -3.65 6.36
C GLY A 113 8.24 -4.29 7.62
N LEU A 114 8.99 -5.14 8.32
CA LEU A 114 8.55 -5.84 9.54
C LEU A 114 9.00 -5.15 10.84
N PHE A 115 9.95 -4.22 10.77
CA PHE A 115 10.54 -3.47 11.88
C PHE A 115 10.30 -1.98 11.69
#